data_AF-A0A196Q6P8-F1
#
_entry.id   AF-A0A196Q6P8-F1
#
_cell.length_a   1.000
_cell.length_b   1.000
_cell.length_c   1.000
_cell.angle_alpha   90.00
_cell.angle_beta   90.00
_cell.angle_gamma   90.00
#
_symmetry.space_group_name_H-M   'P 1'
#
loop_
_entity.id
_entity.type
_entity.pdbx_description
1 polymer ?
#
loop_
_entity_poly.entity_id
_entity_poly.type
_entity_poly.pdbx_seq_one_letter_code
_entity_poly.pdbx_strand_id
1 'polypeptide(L)'
;MATSKAVLILSVLVMALTGCKVTTSDDHHYPDSGGFVSGLFYDARDTGRHYPTNSWALASDAEACRNEPLYFETHSGRVRVYGSPAYSETSFRAAASELERRIDGVLSRFQLSWSDFVEDRSAAAPYPRQVVGCLSPNVSHREFVSASLAAVAFNPYYGQWPYETGQIMAHELAHFVQENLSRYDTSYSLLPYWFAEGQSVVVAGEPIAPVYQHYDYDPLWDVTPMDAANTPYRFGHYGLAYRYLEKANGALAMTVLLEMMQVLDWDGGFHGEVSTGESRAFVEAFNSAGLVDHRNNYLSFQRFRSDYHDLLNSSY
;
A
#
# COMPACT_ATOMS: atom_id res chain seq x y z
N MET A 1 -34.19 -23.22 35.01
CA MET A 1 -33.55 -21.91 34.82
C MET A 1 -32.32 -22.12 33.95
N ALA A 2 -32.46 -21.89 32.65
CA ALA A 2 -31.38 -22.00 31.68
C ALA A 2 -31.36 -20.69 30.91
N THR A 3 -30.34 -19.87 31.13
CA THR A 3 -30.12 -18.64 30.38
C THR A 3 -29.01 -18.88 29.38
N SER A 4 -29.41 -19.16 28.13
CA SER A 4 -28.54 -19.12 26.96
C SER A 4 -27.94 -17.73 26.82
N LYS A 5 -26.61 -17.63 26.83
CA LYS A 5 -25.90 -16.46 26.34
C LYS A 5 -25.74 -16.63 24.83
N ALA A 6 -26.49 -15.84 24.08
CA ALA A 6 -26.34 -15.69 22.65
C ALA A 6 -24.94 -15.14 22.35
N VAL A 7 -24.17 -15.91 21.57
CA VAL A 7 -22.95 -15.44 20.92
C VAL A 7 -23.41 -14.63 19.70
N LEU A 8 -23.26 -13.32 19.79
CA LEU A 8 -23.54 -12.39 18.70
C LEU A 8 -22.30 -12.36 17.80
N ILE A 9 -22.34 -13.16 16.73
CA ILE A 9 -21.46 -13.07 15.58
C ILE A 9 -22.06 -12.00 14.67
N LEU A 10 -21.41 -10.84 14.56
CA LEU A 10 -21.64 -9.78 13.57
C LEU A 10 -20.41 -8.84 13.70
N SER A 11 -19.65 -8.47 12.67
CA SER A 11 -19.93 -8.36 11.24
C SER A 11 -18.58 -8.31 10.52
N VAL A 12 -18.39 -9.11 9.47
CA VAL A 12 -17.30 -8.90 8.51
C VAL A 12 -17.69 -7.69 7.66
N LEU A 13 -17.15 -6.53 8.00
CA LEU A 13 -17.26 -5.35 7.15
C LEU A 13 -16.24 -5.52 6.01
N VAL A 14 -16.76 -5.69 4.80
CA VAL A 14 -15.95 -5.70 3.57
C VAL A 14 -15.37 -4.30 3.43
N MET A 15 -14.07 -4.16 3.72
CA MET A 15 -13.31 -2.95 3.47
C MET A 15 -13.14 -2.80 1.96
N ALA A 16 -14.08 -2.10 1.32
CA ALA A 16 -13.80 -1.45 0.05
C ALA A 16 -12.85 -0.29 0.37
N LEU A 17 -11.60 -0.37 -0.10
CA LEU A 17 -10.67 0.74 -0.14
C LEU A 17 -11.23 1.75 -1.14
N THR A 18 -12.15 2.61 -0.70
CA THR A 18 -12.67 3.70 -1.52
C THR A 18 -11.60 4.79 -1.60
N GLY A 19 -10.83 4.74 -2.69
CA GLY A 19 -10.12 5.86 -3.28
C GLY A 19 -8.94 6.42 -2.51
N CYS A 20 -7.74 5.89 -2.79
CA CYS A 20 -6.52 6.68 -2.79
C CYS A 20 -6.74 7.93 -3.66
N LYS A 21 -5.96 9.00 -3.47
CA LYS A 21 -6.02 10.23 -4.29
C LYS A 21 -5.53 9.98 -5.71
N VAL A 22 -6.25 9.19 -6.48
CA VAL A 22 -5.98 9.04 -7.90
C VAL A 22 -7.03 9.85 -8.64
N THR A 23 -6.99 11.18 -8.47
CA THR A 23 -7.67 12.04 -9.44
C THR A 23 -6.79 12.04 -10.68
N THR A 24 -7.11 11.16 -11.62
CA THR A 24 -6.51 11.15 -12.95
C THR A 24 -6.83 12.44 -13.68
N SER A 25 -5.88 12.98 -14.45
CA SER A 25 -6.21 13.99 -15.45
C SER A 25 -7.01 13.32 -16.59
N ASP A 26 -7.94 14.05 -17.22
CA ASP A 26 -8.71 13.54 -18.38
C ASP A 26 -7.83 13.30 -19.63
N ASP A 27 -6.53 13.60 -19.55
CA ASP A 27 -5.57 13.42 -20.63
C ASP A 27 -5.06 11.97 -20.67
N HIS A 28 -5.53 11.24 -21.68
CA HIS A 28 -5.13 9.85 -21.91
C HIS A 28 -3.72 9.74 -22.48
N HIS A 29 -2.96 8.78 -21.97
CA HIS A 29 -1.64 8.46 -22.51
C HIS A 29 -1.78 7.83 -23.91
N TYR A 30 -1.27 8.51 -24.94
CA TYR A 30 -0.95 7.88 -26.22
C TYR A 30 0.42 7.21 -26.11
N PRO A 31 0.57 5.93 -26.50
CA PRO A 31 1.79 5.18 -26.25
C PRO A 31 2.99 5.83 -26.94
N ASP A 32 3.90 6.38 -26.14
CA ASP A 32 5.26 6.54 -26.59
C ASP A 32 5.88 5.14 -26.65
N SER A 33 6.43 4.81 -27.81
CA SER A 33 7.03 3.51 -28.15
C SER A 33 8.33 3.17 -27.38
N GLY A 34 8.44 3.58 -26.11
CA GLY A 34 9.44 3.11 -25.18
C GLY A 34 9.22 1.62 -24.89
N GLY A 35 9.91 0.76 -25.64
CA GLY A 35 9.69 -0.68 -25.69
C GLY A 35 9.37 -1.32 -24.33
N PHE A 36 8.26 -2.06 -24.28
CA PHE A 36 7.86 -2.81 -23.09
C PHE A 36 8.96 -3.75 -22.61
N VAL A 37 8.94 -4.08 -21.32
CA VAL A 37 9.85 -5.08 -20.78
C VAL A 37 9.65 -6.42 -21.49
N SER A 38 10.76 -7.11 -21.75
CA SER A 38 10.74 -8.41 -22.39
C SER A 38 10.13 -9.46 -21.48
N GLY A 39 9.33 -10.37 -22.04
CA GLY A 39 8.66 -11.46 -21.32
C GLY A 39 7.91 -12.37 -22.28
N LEU A 40 7.30 -13.41 -21.72
CA LEU A 40 6.57 -14.44 -22.46
C LEU A 40 5.20 -14.69 -21.83
N PHE A 41 4.24 -15.09 -22.65
CA PHE A 41 2.94 -15.57 -22.19
C PHE A 41 3.00 -17.04 -21.85
N TYR A 42 2.31 -17.41 -20.79
CA TYR A 42 2.19 -18.78 -20.30
C TYR A 42 0.76 -19.06 -19.85
N ASP A 43 0.47 -20.35 -19.73
CA ASP A 43 -0.76 -20.85 -19.13
C ASP A 43 -0.44 -21.45 -17.74
N ALA A 44 -1.17 -21.01 -16.71
CA ALA A 44 -1.05 -21.50 -15.35
C ALA A 44 -1.39 -22.98 -15.22
N ARG A 45 -2.25 -23.52 -16.11
CA ARG A 45 -2.60 -24.95 -16.15
C ARG A 45 -1.43 -25.82 -16.62
N ASP A 46 -0.59 -25.27 -17.49
CA ASP A 46 0.60 -25.96 -18.00
C ASP A 46 1.79 -25.81 -17.05
N THR A 47 1.94 -24.62 -16.46
CA THR A 47 3.09 -24.28 -15.62
C THR A 47 2.90 -24.60 -14.13
N GLY A 48 1.66 -24.84 -13.69
CA GLY A 48 1.27 -24.99 -12.28
C GLY A 48 1.37 -23.69 -11.47
N ARG A 49 1.67 -22.56 -12.12
CA ARG A 49 1.88 -21.26 -11.47
C ARG A 49 0.57 -20.47 -11.44
N HIS A 50 -0.32 -20.85 -10.55
CA HIS A 50 -1.64 -20.23 -10.42
C HIS A 50 -1.57 -18.86 -9.71
N TYR A 51 -2.56 -18.02 -10.00
CA TYR A 51 -2.77 -16.75 -9.29
C TYR A 51 -2.99 -17.00 -7.79
N PRO A 52 -2.58 -16.09 -6.89
CA PRO A 52 -2.85 -16.23 -5.46
C PRO A 52 -4.35 -16.44 -5.16
N THR A 53 -4.68 -17.37 -4.27
CA THR A 53 -6.09 -17.70 -3.93
C THR A 53 -6.48 -17.31 -2.50
N ASN A 54 -5.55 -16.79 -1.71
CA ASN A 54 -5.79 -16.38 -0.34
C ASN A 54 -6.56 -15.06 -0.32
N SER A 55 -7.88 -15.14 -0.19
CA SER A 55 -8.79 -13.99 -0.30
C SER A 55 -8.50 -12.87 0.71
N TRP A 56 -7.93 -13.20 1.88
CA TRP A 56 -7.60 -12.19 2.88
C TRP A 56 -6.40 -11.30 2.48
N ALA A 57 -5.58 -11.76 1.54
CA ALA A 57 -4.42 -11.04 1.03
C ALA A 57 -4.72 -10.29 -0.29
N LEU A 58 -5.93 -10.44 -0.84
CA LEU A 58 -6.37 -9.80 -2.07
C LEU A 58 -7.41 -8.73 -1.78
N ALA A 59 -7.27 -7.57 -2.41
CA ALA A 59 -8.37 -6.60 -2.50
C ALA A 59 -9.45 -7.12 -3.46
N SER A 60 -10.68 -6.61 -3.33
CA SER A 60 -11.83 -6.99 -4.18
C SER A 60 -11.54 -6.87 -5.68
N ASP A 61 -10.70 -5.90 -6.04
CA ASP A 61 -10.33 -5.68 -7.44
C ASP A 61 -9.38 -6.75 -7.96
N ALA A 62 -8.46 -7.22 -7.12
CA ALA A 62 -7.49 -8.25 -7.46
C ALA A 62 -8.13 -9.65 -7.56
N GLU A 63 -9.34 -9.84 -7.03
CA GLU A 63 -10.06 -11.12 -7.08
C GLU A 63 -10.49 -11.53 -8.50
N ALA A 64 -10.59 -10.58 -9.42
CA ALA A 64 -11.01 -10.85 -10.80
C ALA A 64 -10.09 -11.85 -11.52
N CYS A 65 -8.80 -11.92 -11.15
CA CYS A 65 -7.83 -12.81 -11.77
C CYS A 65 -7.72 -14.20 -11.13
N ARG A 66 -8.50 -14.49 -10.06
CA ARG A 66 -8.38 -15.75 -9.31
C ARG A 66 -8.49 -17.00 -10.17
N ASN A 67 -9.30 -16.95 -11.22
CA ASN A 67 -9.54 -18.07 -12.14
C ASN A 67 -8.87 -17.88 -13.51
N GLU A 68 -8.06 -16.84 -13.69
CA GLU A 68 -7.44 -16.55 -14.97
C GLU A 68 -6.21 -17.43 -15.20
N PRO A 69 -6.18 -18.26 -16.26
CA PRO A 69 -5.05 -19.13 -16.51
C PRO A 69 -3.93 -18.42 -17.27
N LEU A 70 -4.24 -17.39 -18.06
CA LEU A 70 -3.26 -16.69 -18.87
C LEU A 70 -2.47 -15.70 -18.01
N TYR A 71 -1.15 -15.71 -18.17
CA TYR A 71 -0.30 -14.66 -17.62
C TYR A 71 0.87 -14.32 -18.52
N PHE A 72 1.35 -13.09 -18.38
CA PHE A 72 2.63 -12.63 -18.90
C PHE A 72 3.66 -12.63 -17.78
N GLU A 73 4.82 -13.24 -18.01
CA GLU A 73 5.95 -13.23 -17.07
C GLU A 73 7.16 -12.56 -17.70
N THR A 74 7.74 -11.62 -16.97
CA THR A 74 8.94 -10.88 -17.36
C THR A 74 10.15 -11.82 -17.43
N HIS A 75 11.13 -11.51 -18.29
CA HIS A 75 12.37 -12.31 -18.41
C HIS A 75 13.19 -12.34 -17.11
N SER A 76 13.11 -11.29 -16.29
CA SER A 76 13.73 -11.26 -14.96
C SER A 76 13.10 -12.27 -14.00
N GLY A 77 11.88 -12.72 -14.30
CA GLY A 77 11.07 -13.55 -13.41
C GLY A 77 10.61 -12.80 -12.16
N ARG A 78 10.71 -11.47 -12.08
CA ARG A 78 10.28 -10.70 -10.90
C ARG A 78 8.80 -10.34 -10.92
N VAL A 79 8.23 -10.20 -12.11
CA VAL A 79 6.84 -9.78 -12.30
C VAL A 79 6.06 -10.78 -13.12
N ARG A 80 4.83 -11.07 -12.67
CA ARG A 80 3.83 -11.84 -13.42
C ARG A 80 2.49 -11.12 -13.43
N VAL A 81 1.90 -10.92 -14.60
CA VAL A 81 0.59 -10.26 -14.76
C VAL A 81 -0.43 -11.24 -15.31
N TYR A 82 -1.51 -11.47 -14.57
CA TYR A 82 -2.63 -12.32 -14.95
C TYR A 82 -3.78 -11.48 -15.52
N GLY A 83 -4.63 -12.12 -16.32
CA GLY A 83 -5.83 -11.48 -16.85
C GLY A 83 -6.53 -12.33 -17.90
N SER A 84 -7.73 -11.89 -18.30
CA SER A 84 -8.51 -12.56 -19.33
C SER A 84 -7.76 -12.60 -20.67
N PRO A 85 -7.81 -13.72 -21.41
CA PRO A 85 -7.34 -13.78 -22.80
C PRO A 85 -8.03 -12.80 -23.75
N ALA A 86 -9.15 -12.20 -23.34
CA ALA A 86 -9.83 -11.15 -24.10
C ALA A 86 -9.10 -9.80 -24.07
N TYR A 87 -8.18 -9.59 -23.12
CA TYR A 87 -7.41 -8.34 -23.02
C TYR A 87 -6.22 -8.34 -23.97
N SER A 88 -5.83 -7.14 -24.41
CA SER A 88 -4.73 -6.98 -25.37
C SER A 88 -3.38 -7.36 -24.78
N GLU A 89 -2.50 -7.95 -25.59
CA GLU A 89 -1.10 -8.20 -25.21
C GLU A 89 -0.41 -6.92 -24.73
N THR A 90 -0.73 -5.78 -25.33
CA THR A 90 -0.24 -4.46 -24.91
C THR A 90 -0.56 -4.16 -23.45
N SER A 91 -1.77 -4.47 -22.97
CA SER A 91 -2.17 -4.24 -21.57
C SER A 91 -1.33 -5.08 -20.59
N PHE A 92 -1.11 -6.35 -20.89
CA PHE A 92 -0.27 -7.23 -20.06
C PHE A 92 1.17 -6.70 -19.98
N ARG A 93 1.73 -6.34 -21.13
CA ARG A 93 3.10 -5.83 -21.23
C ARG A 93 3.26 -4.47 -20.57
N ALA A 94 2.25 -3.59 -20.66
CA ALA A 94 2.24 -2.29 -19.99
C ALA A 94 2.24 -2.43 -18.47
N ALA A 95 1.32 -3.23 -17.91
CA ALA A 95 1.28 -3.51 -16.47
C ALA A 95 2.59 -4.14 -15.98
N ALA A 96 3.11 -5.13 -16.71
CA ALA A 96 4.37 -5.75 -16.35
C ALA A 96 5.54 -4.76 -16.39
N SER A 97 5.54 -3.84 -17.36
CA SER A 97 6.58 -2.81 -17.49
C SER A 97 6.54 -1.81 -16.34
N GLU A 98 5.36 -1.35 -15.92
CA GLU A 98 5.27 -0.42 -14.79
C GLU A 98 5.65 -1.08 -13.48
N LEU A 99 5.22 -2.32 -13.21
CA LEU A 99 5.66 -3.05 -12.02
C LEU A 99 7.19 -3.22 -12.00
N GLU A 100 7.77 -3.70 -13.11
CA GLU A 100 9.20 -4.02 -13.19
C GLU A 100 10.08 -2.76 -13.09
N ARG A 101 9.69 -1.65 -13.72
CA ARG A 101 10.48 -0.41 -13.75
C ARG A 101 10.41 0.38 -12.45
N ARG A 102 9.32 0.27 -11.69
CA ARG A 102 9.07 1.11 -10.51
C ARG A 102 9.45 0.44 -9.20
N ILE A 103 9.34 -0.90 -9.11
CA ILE A 103 9.51 -1.61 -7.84
C ILE A 103 10.86 -1.31 -7.18
N ASP A 104 11.97 -1.28 -7.93
CA ASP A 104 13.29 -1.00 -7.36
C ASP A 104 13.39 0.43 -6.80
N GLY A 105 12.77 1.40 -7.48
CA GLY A 105 12.69 2.78 -7.02
C GLY A 105 11.89 2.90 -5.73
N VAL A 106 10.75 2.21 -5.64
CA VAL A 106 9.93 2.16 -4.43
C VAL A 106 10.70 1.51 -3.29
N LEU A 107 11.25 0.31 -3.48
CA LEU A 107 12.02 -0.41 -2.46
C LEU A 107 13.20 0.41 -1.94
N SER A 108 13.89 1.16 -2.80
CA SER A 108 14.97 2.04 -2.37
C SER A 108 14.53 3.13 -1.38
N ARG A 109 13.28 3.61 -1.46
CA ARG A 109 12.70 4.55 -0.49
C ARG A 109 12.47 3.90 0.87
N PHE A 110 12.21 2.59 0.90
CA PHE A 110 12.17 1.76 2.09
C PHE A 110 13.56 1.25 2.53
N GLN A 111 14.66 1.69 1.90
CA GLN A 111 16.01 1.20 2.21
C GLN A 111 16.20 -0.31 1.95
N LEU A 112 15.43 -0.88 1.03
CA LEU A 112 15.48 -2.29 0.66
C LEU A 112 15.96 -2.48 -0.78
N SER A 113 16.67 -3.57 -1.03
CA SER A 113 16.82 -4.14 -2.37
C SER A 113 15.72 -5.16 -2.67
N TRP A 114 15.63 -5.63 -3.91
CA TRP A 114 14.71 -6.70 -4.27
C TRP A 114 14.97 -8.00 -3.49
N SER A 115 16.23 -8.36 -3.24
CA SER A 115 16.57 -9.55 -2.47
C SER A 115 16.11 -9.43 -1.02
N ASP A 116 16.41 -8.29 -0.39
CA ASP A 116 16.01 -8.03 1.00
C ASP A 116 14.49 -8.12 1.11
N PHE A 117 13.77 -7.43 0.22
CA PHE A 117 12.32 -7.45 0.24
C PHE A 117 11.71 -8.85 0.00
N VAL A 118 12.32 -9.73 -0.79
CA VAL A 118 11.83 -11.12 -0.93
C VAL A 118 12.11 -11.95 0.32
N GLU A 119 13.22 -11.72 1.01
CA GLU A 119 13.59 -12.41 2.25
C GLU A 119 12.76 -11.94 3.44
N ASP A 120 12.56 -10.62 3.56
CA ASP A 120 11.85 -9.97 4.66
C ASP A 120 10.32 -10.17 4.59
N ARG A 121 9.78 -10.52 3.41
CA ARG A 121 8.36 -10.87 3.17
C ARG A 121 7.87 -12.16 3.86
N SER A 122 8.55 -12.59 4.92
CA SER A 122 8.40 -13.87 5.64
C SER A 122 7.10 -14.07 6.42
N ALA A 123 6.00 -13.45 5.99
CA ALA A 123 4.64 -13.66 6.48
C ALA A 123 4.20 -15.13 6.42
N ALA A 124 3.24 -15.52 7.27
CA ALA A 124 2.64 -16.86 7.22
C ALA A 124 1.91 -17.15 5.91
N ALA A 125 1.46 -16.12 5.19
CA ALA A 125 0.93 -16.31 3.85
C ALA A 125 2.06 -16.65 2.87
N PRO A 126 1.94 -17.72 2.07
CA PRO A 126 2.84 -17.95 0.96
C PRO A 126 2.62 -16.87 -0.10
N TYR A 127 3.38 -15.78 -0.03
CA TYR A 127 3.40 -14.81 -1.12
C TYR A 127 4.26 -15.34 -2.26
N PRO A 128 3.88 -15.09 -3.52
CA PRO A 128 4.78 -15.27 -4.64
C PRO A 128 6.07 -14.48 -4.37
N ARG A 129 7.23 -15.06 -4.68
CA ARG A 129 8.52 -14.35 -4.69
C ARG A 129 8.63 -13.33 -5.83
N GLN A 130 7.48 -12.84 -6.30
CA GLN A 130 7.26 -12.05 -7.50
C GLN A 130 6.22 -10.99 -7.18
N VAL A 131 6.26 -9.86 -7.88
CA VAL A 131 5.14 -8.93 -7.88
C VAL A 131 4.07 -9.49 -8.82
N VAL A 132 2.88 -9.72 -8.28
CA VAL A 132 1.75 -10.21 -9.08
C VAL A 132 0.88 -9.04 -9.50
N GLY A 133 0.64 -8.93 -10.80
CA GLY A 133 -0.33 -8.01 -11.39
C GLY A 133 -1.62 -8.74 -11.78
N CYS A 134 -2.74 -8.02 -11.73
CA CYS A 134 -4.03 -8.49 -12.22
C CYS A 134 -4.67 -7.44 -13.13
N LEU A 135 -4.92 -7.76 -14.39
CA LEU A 135 -5.77 -6.94 -15.26
C LEU A 135 -7.23 -7.19 -14.91
N SER A 136 -7.84 -6.26 -14.19
CA SER A 136 -9.13 -6.45 -13.53
C SER A 136 -10.19 -5.46 -14.03
N PRO A 137 -11.34 -5.93 -14.52
CA PRO A 137 -12.44 -5.06 -14.91
C PRO A 137 -13.10 -4.37 -13.70
N ASN A 138 -12.77 -4.79 -12.47
CA ASN A 138 -13.26 -4.16 -11.25
C ASN A 138 -12.53 -2.84 -10.95
N VAL A 139 -11.31 -2.66 -11.47
CA VAL A 139 -10.57 -1.40 -11.33
C VAL A 139 -11.12 -0.37 -12.31
N SER A 140 -11.68 0.70 -11.75
CA SER A 140 -12.26 1.78 -12.54
C SER A 140 -11.19 2.56 -13.32
N HIS A 141 -11.61 3.31 -14.34
CA HIS A 141 -10.71 4.25 -15.05
C HIS A 141 -10.27 5.43 -14.17
N ARG A 142 -10.91 5.64 -13.01
CA ARG A 142 -10.60 6.73 -12.09
C ARG A 142 -9.53 6.31 -11.09
N GLU A 143 -9.60 5.11 -10.54
CA GLU A 143 -8.55 4.59 -9.66
C GLU A 143 -7.34 4.10 -10.46
N PHE A 144 -7.57 3.55 -11.66
CA PHE A 144 -6.57 3.01 -12.58
C PHE A 144 -5.79 1.79 -12.06
N VAL A 145 -5.40 1.76 -10.78
CA VAL A 145 -4.69 0.67 -10.13
C VAL A 145 -5.10 0.60 -8.65
N SER A 146 -5.04 -0.59 -8.06
CA SER A 146 -5.24 -0.82 -6.61
C SER A 146 -4.27 -1.89 -6.12
N ALA A 147 -3.49 -1.60 -5.10
CA ALA A 147 -2.59 -2.55 -4.49
C ALA A 147 -3.21 -3.29 -3.29
N SER A 148 -2.82 -4.55 -3.14
CA SER A 148 -3.10 -5.39 -1.99
C SER A 148 -1.85 -6.19 -1.65
N LEU A 149 -1.87 -6.86 -0.51
CA LEU A 149 -0.74 -7.64 -0.01
C LEU A 149 -0.22 -8.69 -1.02
N ALA A 150 -1.11 -9.38 -1.74
CA ALA A 150 -0.72 -10.44 -2.68
C ALA A 150 -0.65 -10.01 -4.15
N ALA A 151 -1.30 -8.89 -4.54
CA ALA A 151 -1.36 -8.48 -5.94
C ALA A 151 -1.67 -7.00 -6.12
N VAL A 152 -1.28 -6.47 -7.28
CA VAL A 152 -1.62 -5.13 -7.77
C VAL A 152 -2.59 -5.27 -8.93
N ALA A 153 -3.82 -4.78 -8.77
CA ALA A 153 -4.86 -4.81 -9.78
C ALA A 153 -4.81 -3.56 -10.66
N PHE A 154 -5.05 -3.70 -11.95
CA PHE A 154 -4.99 -2.65 -12.97
C PHE A 154 -6.28 -2.58 -13.76
N ASN A 155 -6.63 -1.38 -14.23
CA ASN A 155 -7.58 -1.24 -15.31
C ASN A 155 -7.07 -2.01 -16.56
N PRO A 156 -7.87 -2.88 -17.18
CA PRO A 156 -7.38 -3.79 -18.21
C PRO A 156 -7.18 -3.11 -19.58
N TYR A 157 -7.61 -1.86 -19.73
CA TYR A 157 -7.57 -1.11 -20.98
C TYR A 157 -6.46 -0.07 -20.96
N TYR A 158 -5.27 -0.44 -21.45
CA TYR A 158 -4.09 0.43 -21.49
C TYR A 158 -4.34 1.81 -22.12
N GLY A 159 -5.18 1.90 -23.16
CA GLY A 159 -5.54 3.18 -23.78
C GLY A 159 -6.36 4.12 -22.91
N GLN A 160 -6.82 3.68 -21.73
CA GLN A 160 -7.54 4.49 -20.75
C GLN A 160 -6.65 4.90 -19.57
N TRP A 161 -5.38 4.52 -19.57
CA TRP A 161 -4.48 4.82 -18.47
C TRP A 161 -4.11 6.31 -18.44
N PRO A 162 -4.00 6.91 -17.24
CA PRO A 162 -3.72 8.33 -17.07
C PRO A 162 -2.28 8.69 -17.47
N TYR A 163 -2.03 9.96 -17.80
CA TYR A 163 -0.69 10.44 -18.09
C TYR A 163 0.28 10.24 -16.91
N GLU A 164 -0.19 10.42 -15.68
CA GLU A 164 0.60 10.28 -14.45
C GLU A 164 0.78 8.83 -13.99
N THR A 165 0.56 7.84 -14.87
CA THR A 165 0.67 6.40 -14.59
C THR A 165 1.88 6.06 -13.72
N GLY A 166 3.07 6.57 -14.06
CA GLY A 166 4.29 6.23 -13.33
C GLY A 166 4.30 6.69 -11.86
N GLN A 167 3.69 7.83 -11.54
CA GLN A 167 3.58 8.33 -10.17
C GLN A 167 2.54 7.53 -9.38
N ILE A 168 1.37 7.30 -9.98
CA ILE A 168 0.29 6.53 -9.36
C ILE A 168 0.75 5.10 -9.07
N MET A 169 1.49 4.49 -10.00
CA MET A 169 2.06 3.16 -9.79
C MET A 169 3.08 3.13 -8.65
N ALA A 170 3.88 4.18 -8.48
CA ALA A 170 4.82 4.24 -7.36
C ALA A 170 4.10 4.37 -6.00
N HIS A 171 3.00 5.11 -5.94
CA HIS A 171 2.14 5.23 -4.77
C HIS A 171 1.58 3.87 -4.37
N GLU A 172 1.01 3.16 -5.33
CA GLU A 172 0.30 1.91 -5.07
C GLU A 172 1.27 0.76 -4.79
N LEU A 173 2.45 0.77 -5.41
CA LEU A 173 3.54 -0.11 -5.01
C LEU A 173 4.08 0.21 -3.61
N ALA A 174 3.99 1.44 -3.12
CA ALA A 174 4.33 1.75 -1.74
C ALA A 174 3.36 1.07 -0.77
N HIS A 175 2.05 1.07 -1.06
CA HIS A 175 1.07 0.26 -0.31
C HIS A 175 1.36 -1.23 -0.38
N PHE A 176 1.70 -1.76 -1.57
CA PHE A 176 2.12 -3.16 -1.71
C PHE A 176 3.28 -3.51 -0.76
N VAL A 177 4.32 -2.66 -0.71
CA VAL A 177 5.49 -2.87 0.15
C VAL A 177 5.12 -2.72 1.63
N GLN A 178 4.36 -1.70 2.00
CA GLN A 178 3.87 -1.45 3.37
C GLN A 178 3.16 -2.67 3.95
N GLU A 179 2.18 -3.19 3.23
CA GLU A 179 1.38 -4.32 3.70
C GLU A 179 2.26 -5.57 3.86
N ASN A 180 3.21 -5.77 2.92
CA ASN A 180 4.14 -6.90 2.95
C ASN A 180 5.17 -6.83 4.10
N LEU A 181 5.56 -5.62 4.52
CA LEU A 181 6.52 -5.41 5.62
C LEU A 181 5.85 -5.34 6.98
N SER A 182 4.56 -5.03 7.06
CA SER A 182 3.88 -4.75 8.33
C SER A 182 2.91 -5.84 8.79
N ARG A 183 2.52 -6.79 7.92
CA ARG A 183 1.56 -7.85 8.25
C ARG A 183 2.16 -9.23 8.13
N TYR A 184 1.80 -10.10 9.06
CA TYR A 184 2.20 -11.51 9.08
C TYR A 184 1.03 -12.44 8.70
N ASP A 185 -0.11 -12.34 9.38
CA ASP A 185 -1.29 -13.19 9.09
C ASP A 185 -2.64 -12.50 9.28
N THR A 186 -2.65 -11.26 9.79
CA THR A 186 -3.89 -10.50 9.93
C THR A 186 -4.55 -10.21 8.57
N SER A 187 -5.88 -10.21 8.53
CA SER A 187 -6.68 -9.97 7.31
C SER A 187 -6.97 -8.50 7.02
N TYR A 188 -6.50 -7.57 7.86
CA TYR A 188 -6.73 -6.13 7.73
C TYR A 188 -5.41 -5.36 7.85
N SER A 189 -5.35 -4.14 7.31
CA SER A 189 -4.15 -3.31 7.46
C SER A 189 -3.95 -2.93 8.93
N LEU A 190 -2.71 -3.02 9.41
CA LEU A 190 -2.34 -2.57 10.75
C LEU A 190 -1.95 -1.08 10.77
N LEU A 191 -1.79 -0.47 9.60
CA LEU A 191 -1.35 0.92 9.46
C LEU A 191 -2.56 1.86 9.59
N PRO A 192 -2.45 2.95 10.36
CA PRO A 192 -3.42 4.04 10.29
C PRO A 192 -3.46 4.63 8.89
N TYR A 193 -4.65 5.01 8.44
CA TYR A 193 -4.91 5.50 7.09
C TYR A 193 -4.02 6.71 6.74
N TRP A 194 -3.91 7.70 7.62
CA TRP A 194 -3.02 8.85 7.44
C TRP A 194 -1.54 8.46 7.25
N PHE A 195 -1.08 7.39 7.92
CA PHE A 195 0.32 6.97 7.86
C PHE A 195 0.60 6.26 6.54
N ALA A 196 -0.25 5.28 6.18
CA ALA A 196 -0.11 4.51 4.95
C ALA A 196 -0.12 5.44 3.73
N GLU A 197 -1.13 6.30 3.63
CA GLU A 197 -1.27 7.29 2.55
C GLU A 197 -0.14 8.33 2.60
N GLY A 198 0.23 8.81 3.79
CA GLY A 198 1.28 9.80 3.95
C GLY A 198 2.65 9.30 3.48
N GLN A 199 2.99 8.05 3.81
CA GLN A 199 4.21 7.42 3.31
C GLN A 199 4.15 7.20 1.79
N SER A 200 3.02 6.74 1.25
CA SER A 200 2.84 6.56 -0.20
C SER A 200 3.00 7.87 -0.97
N VAL A 201 2.43 8.98 -0.47
CA VAL A 201 2.62 10.34 -1.01
C VAL A 201 4.10 10.72 -1.07
N VAL A 202 4.86 10.48 0.01
CA VAL A 202 6.29 10.80 0.05
C VAL A 202 7.12 9.89 -0.87
N VAL A 203 6.79 8.59 -0.94
CA VAL A 203 7.48 7.61 -1.79
C VAL A 203 7.25 7.90 -3.27
N ALA A 204 6.02 8.24 -3.66
CA ALA A 204 5.62 8.56 -5.02
C ALA A 204 6.06 9.98 -5.49
N GLY A 205 6.58 10.80 -4.57
CA GLY A 205 6.97 12.18 -4.86
C GLY A 205 5.76 13.08 -5.17
N GLU A 206 4.61 12.79 -4.57
CA GLU A 206 3.40 13.59 -4.72
C GLU A 206 3.49 14.94 -3.98
N PRO A 207 2.63 15.92 -4.33
CA PRO A 207 2.60 17.20 -3.65
C PRO A 207 2.27 17.07 -2.16
N ILE A 208 3.19 17.55 -1.31
CA ILE A 208 3.02 17.60 0.15
C ILE A 208 2.61 19.01 0.56
N ALA A 209 1.67 19.11 1.52
CA ALA A 209 1.26 20.39 2.07
C ALA A 209 2.48 21.16 2.61
N PRO A 210 2.56 22.48 2.37
CA PRO A 210 3.58 23.31 2.97
C PRO A 210 3.34 23.41 4.48
N VAL A 211 4.43 23.52 5.25
CA VAL A 211 4.33 23.47 6.72
C VAL A 211 3.45 24.58 7.26
N TYR A 212 3.50 25.80 6.72
CA TYR A 212 2.67 26.91 7.20
C TYR A 212 1.15 26.68 7.06
N GLN A 213 0.73 25.66 6.30
CA GLN A 213 -0.68 25.24 6.18
C GLN A 213 -1.05 24.13 7.17
N HIS A 214 -0.18 23.76 8.11
CA HIS A 214 -0.45 22.58 8.94
C HIS A 214 -1.76 22.65 9.72
N TYR A 215 -2.26 23.85 10.06
CA TYR A 215 -3.54 24.06 10.73
C TYR A 215 -4.78 23.87 9.85
N ASP A 216 -4.61 23.74 8.53
CA ASP A 216 -5.74 23.59 7.60
C ASP A 216 -6.36 22.18 7.64
N TYR A 217 -5.67 21.22 8.29
CA TYR A 217 -6.14 19.84 8.42
C TYR A 217 -5.43 19.09 9.56
N ASP A 218 -6.17 18.28 10.31
CA ASP A 218 -5.64 17.41 11.38
C ASP A 218 -5.51 15.95 10.89
N PRO A 219 -4.40 15.56 10.21
CA PRO A 219 -4.29 14.25 9.55
C PRO A 219 -4.32 13.06 10.52
N LEU A 220 -3.87 13.24 11.77
CA LEU A 220 -3.72 12.14 12.72
C LEU A 220 -5.06 11.63 13.31
N TRP A 221 -6.18 12.25 12.95
CA TRP A 221 -7.52 11.75 13.28
C TRP A 221 -8.07 10.79 12.23
N ASP A 222 -7.48 10.76 11.03
CA ASP A 222 -7.92 9.89 9.94
C ASP A 222 -7.25 8.53 10.10
N VAL A 223 -7.73 7.77 11.09
CA VAL A 223 -7.19 6.45 11.42
C VAL A 223 -7.68 5.39 10.44
N THR A 224 -8.94 5.49 10.02
CA THR A 224 -9.55 4.67 8.97
C THR A 224 -10.04 5.55 7.82
N PRO A 225 -10.30 4.97 6.64
CA PRO A 225 -10.92 5.71 5.53
C PRO A 225 -12.28 6.34 5.88
N MET A 226 -12.99 5.81 6.88
CA MET A 226 -14.29 6.33 7.33
C MET A 226 -14.17 7.59 8.18
N ASP A 227 -13.02 7.81 8.80
CA ASP A 227 -12.75 9.01 9.59
C ASP A 227 -12.41 10.22 8.70
N ALA A 228 -11.87 9.93 7.50
CA ALA A 228 -11.35 10.92 6.57
C ALA A 228 -12.44 11.84 5.98
N ALA A 229 -12.24 13.15 6.08
CA ALA A 229 -13.07 14.13 5.41
C ALA A 229 -12.95 13.97 3.88
N ASN A 230 -14.04 14.20 3.13
CA ASN A 230 -14.03 14.13 1.67
C ASN A 230 -13.39 15.37 1.00
N THR A 231 -12.12 15.66 1.33
CA THR A 231 -11.36 16.81 0.81
C THR A 231 -10.05 16.35 0.13
N PRO A 232 -9.84 16.62 -1.17
CA PRO A 232 -8.67 16.11 -1.90
C PRO A 232 -7.29 16.62 -1.41
N TYR A 233 -7.26 17.74 -0.68
CA TYR A 233 -6.00 18.28 -0.14
C TYR A 233 -5.49 17.50 1.08
N ARG A 234 -6.32 16.66 1.73
CA ARG A 234 -5.96 15.88 2.93
C ARG A 234 -4.68 15.05 2.77
N PHE A 235 -4.49 14.44 1.60
CA PHE A 235 -3.32 13.60 1.31
C PHE A 235 -2.01 14.39 1.35
N GLY A 236 -2.04 15.68 0.99
CA GLY A 236 -0.89 16.57 1.18
C GLY A 236 -0.53 16.73 2.66
N HIS A 237 -1.51 16.72 3.56
CA HIS A 237 -1.30 16.78 5.01
C HIS A 237 -0.87 15.44 5.61
N TYR A 238 -1.37 14.31 5.08
CA TYR A 238 -0.84 12.99 5.40
C TYR A 238 0.66 12.91 5.07
N GLY A 239 1.05 13.34 3.86
CA GLY A 239 2.44 13.42 3.45
C GLY A 239 3.25 14.38 4.33
N LEU A 240 2.65 15.46 4.84
CA LEU A 240 3.33 16.39 5.75
C LEU A 240 3.61 15.73 7.10
N ALA A 241 2.63 15.02 7.67
CA ALA A 241 2.77 14.30 8.92
C ALA A 241 3.82 13.18 8.83
N TYR A 242 3.77 12.35 7.79
CA TYR A 242 4.79 11.32 7.57
C TYR A 242 6.18 11.94 7.35
N ARG A 243 6.29 12.98 6.51
CA ARG A 243 7.59 13.63 6.22
C ARG A 243 8.22 14.26 7.46
N TYR A 244 7.42 14.72 8.43
CA TYR A 244 7.94 15.18 9.72
C TYR A 244 8.72 14.06 10.43
N LEU A 245 8.12 12.87 10.53
CA LEU A 245 8.75 11.70 11.14
C LEU A 245 10.00 11.26 10.37
N GLU A 246 9.88 11.12 9.04
CA GLU A 246 10.99 10.69 8.18
C GLU A 246 12.17 11.66 8.25
N LYS A 247 11.93 12.98 8.30
CA LYS A 247 13.01 13.97 8.41
C LYS A 247 13.77 13.90 9.73
N ALA A 248 13.07 13.65 10.84
CA ALA A 248 13.69 13.60 12.15
C ALA A 248 14.40 12.26 12.41
N ASN A 249 13.92 11.16 11.82
CA ASN A 249 14.35 9.80 12.16
C ASN A 249 15.07 9.05 11.02
N GLY A 250 14.88 9.50 9.78
CA GLY A 250 15.40 8.85 8.57
C GLY A 250 14.50 7.72 8.06
N ALA A 251 14.63 7.43 6.76
CA ALA A 251 13.81 6.41 6.08
C ALA A 251 13.99 5.00 6.66
N LEU A 252 15.21 4.64 7.08
CA LEU A 252 15.48 3.32 7.68
C LEU A 252 14.66 3.08 8.96
N ALA A 253 14.55 4.09 9.84
CA ALA A 253 13.76 3.97 11.06
C ALA A 253 12.26 3.77 10.74
N MET A 254 11.77 4.41 9.67
CA MET A 254 10.40 4.23 9.21
C MET A 254 10.15 2.84 8.63
N THR A 255 11.12 2.24 7.94
CA THR A 255 11.04 0.84 7.48
C THR A 255 11.07 -0.13 8.66
N VAL A 256 11.99 0.05 9.61
CA VAL A 256 12.09 -0.78 10.81
C VAL A 256 10.78 -0.75 11.62
N LEU A 257 10.09 0.39 11.67
CA LEU A 257 8.78 0.46 12.29
C LEU A 257 7.78 -0.52 11.65
N LEU A 258 7.76 -0.66 10.33
CA LEU A 258 6.90 -1.63 9.63
C LEU A 258 7.28 -3.07 10.01
N GLU A 259 8.57 -3.41 9.98
CA GLU A 259 9.07 -4.74 10.36
C GLU A 259 8.72 -5.09 11.82
N MET A 260 8.84 -4.11 12.73
CA MET A 260 8.42 -4.28 14.13
C MET A 260 6.92 -4.60 14.22
N MET A 261 6.08 -3.95 13.41
CA MET A 261 4.65 -4.28 13.37
C MET A 261 4.40 -5.71 12.90
N GLN A 262 5.13 -6.20 11.90
CA GLN A 262 4.98 -7.58 11.44
C GLN A 262 5.38 -8.59 12.53
N VAL A 263 6.43 -8.32 13.30
CA VAL A 263 6.82 -9.15 14.44
C VAL A 263 5.73 -9.15 15.53
N LEU A 264 5.12 -7.99 15.80
CA LEU A 264 4.03 -7.87 16.77
C LEU A 264 2.74 -8.56 16.31
N ASP A 265 2.47 -8.56 15.00
CA ASP A 265 1.38 -9.35 14.39
C ASP A 265 1.62 -10.84 14.58
N TRP A 266 2.84 -11.31 14.30
CA TRP A 266 3.24 -12.70 14.45
C TRP A 266 3.17 -13.20 15.91
N ASP A 267 3.61 -12.40 16.88
CA ASP A 267 3.55 -12.75 18.31
C ASP A 267 2.10 -12.93 18.80
N GLY A 268 1.15 -12.25 18.16
CA GLY A 268 -0.28 -12.30 18.49
C GLY A 268 -0.66 -11.63 19.82
N GLY A 269 0.29 -10.98 20.50
CA GLY A 269 0.06 -10.25 21.75
C GLY A 269 -0.63 -8.88 21.57
N PHE A 270 -0.61 -8.33 20.36
CA PHE A 270 -0.96 -6.93 20.07
C PHE A 270 -2.18 -6.77 19.14
N HIS A 271 -3.13 -7.69 19.22
CA HIS A 271 -4.37 -7.62 18.44
C HIS A 271 -5.33 -6.52 18.93
N GLY A 272 -6.10 -5.99 17.99
CA GLY A 272 -7.13 -4.98 18.23
C GLY A 272 -6.59 -3.56 18.26
N GLU A 273 -7.43 -2.64 18.71
CA GLU A 273 -7.19 -1.20 18.61
C GLU A 273 -6.98 -0.56 19.99
N VAL A 274 -6.34 0.61 20.00
CA VAL A 274 -6.33 1.51 21.16
C VAL A 274 -7.59 2.40 21.15
N SER A 275 -7.82 3.17 22.21
CA SER A 275 -9.02 4.03 22.33
C SER A 275 -9.17 5.09 21.23
N THR A 276 -8.08 5.38 20.52
CA THR A 276 -8.03 6.34 19.42
C THR A 276 -8.23 5.72 18.04
N GLY A 277 -8.40 4.39 17.97
CA GLY A 277 -8.70 3.62 16.75
C GLY A 277 -7.49 2.93 16.11
N GLU A 278 -6.26 3.35 16.41
CA GLU A 278 -5.07 2.74 15.80
C GLU A 278 -4.89 1.30 16.27
N SER A 279 -4.30 0.47 15.41
CA SER A 279 -3.89 -0.88 15.84
C SER A 279 -2.91 -0.79 17.01
N ARG A 280 -3.05 -1.69 17.98
CA ARG A 280 -2.11 -1.76 19.11
C ARG A 280 -0.70 -2.07 18.63
N ALA A 281 -0.55 -2.90 17.61
CA ALA A 281 0.73 -3.19 16.98
C ALA A 281 1.42 -1.93 16.44
N PHE A 282 0.70 -1.04 15.74
CA PHE A 282 1.26 0.23 15.27
C PHE A 282 1.72 1.13 16.42
N VAL A 283 0.87 1.32 17.43
CA VAL A 283 1.19 2.20 18.57
C VAL A 283 2.38 1.65 19.36
N GLU A 284 2.45 0.34 19.56
CA GLU A 284 3.57 -0.30 20.23
C GLU A 284 4.86 -0.17 19.41
N ALA A 285 4.82 -0.47 18.11
CA ALA A 285 5.97 -0.32 17.22
C ALA A 285 6.48 1.13 17.21
N PHE A 286 5.58 2.12 17.11
CA PHE A 286 5.94 3.54 17.13
C PHE A 286 6.67 3.92 18.42
N ASN A 287 6.13 3.51 19.58
CA ASN A 287 6.73 3.82 20.88
C ASN A 287 8.05 3.06 21.10
N SER A 288 8.14 1.83 20.60
CA SER A 288 9.33 0.99 20.75
C SER A 288 10.47 1.35 19.79
N ALA A 289 10.16 1.95 18.64
CA ALA A 289 11.14 2.37 17.64
C ALA A 289 12.06 3.52 18.11
N GLY A 290 11.78 4.12 19.27
CA GLY A 290 12.63 5.18 19.84
C GLY A 290 12.63 6.46 19.00
N LEU A 291 11.53 6.74 18.29
CA LEU A 291 11.42 7.91 17.42
C LEU A 291 11.61 9.21 18.20
N VAL A 292 12.15 10.22 17.52
CA VAL A 292 12.42 11.55 18.07
C VAL A 292 11.73 12.65 17.27
N ASP A 293 11.52 13.79 17.92
CA ASP A 293 11.17 15.04 17.26
C ASP A 293 12.39 15.72 16.62
N HIS A 294 12.16 16.83 15.90
CA HIS A 294 13.23 17.63 15.27
C HIS A 294 14.27 18.21 16.25
N ARG A 295 14.01 18.17 17.57
CA ARG A 295 14.93 18.60 18.63
C ARG A 295 15.61 17.43 19.31
N ASN A 296 15.48 16.23 18.76
CA ASN A 296 16.04 15.00 19.28
C ASN A 296 15.48 14.57 20.66
N ASN A 297 14.24 14.98 20.99
CA ASN A 297 13.54 14.44 22.16
C ASN A 297 12.68 13.25 21.74
N TYR A 298 12.61 12.24 22.60
CA TYR A 298 11.73 11.08 22.40
C TYR A 298 10.29 11.51 22.09
N LEU A 299 9.70 10.86 21.10
CA LEU A 299 8.40 11.14 20.56
C LEU A 299 7.56 9.87 20.63
N SER A 300 6.72 9.77 21.67
CA SER A 300 5.69 8.73 21.71
C SER A 300 4.58 9.05 20.70
N PHE A 301 3.83 8.02 20.31
CA PHE A 301 2.68 8.21 19.42
C PHE A 301 1.65 9.19 20.01
N GLN A 302 1.34 9.05 21.30
CA GLN A 302 0.41 9.95 21.98
C GLN A 302 0.86 11.41 21.90
N ARG A 303 2.16 11.68 22.13
CA ARG A 303 2.72 13.03 22.04
C ARG A 303 2.69 13.55 20.61
N PHE A 304 3.03 12.72 19.63
CA PHE A 304 2.94 13.12 18.22
C PHE A 304 1.52 13.52 17.85
N ARG A 305 0.52 12.73 18.29
CA ARG A 305 -0.89 13.01 18.06
C ARG A 305 -1.38 14.27 18.76
N SER A 306 -1.03 14.50 20.03
CA SER A 306 -1.51 15.67 20.78
C SER A 306 -0.82 16.97 20.36
N ASP A 307 0.47 16.91 20.04
CA ASP A 307 1.31 18.09 19.87
C ASP A 307 1.62 18.36 18.39
N TYR A 308 1.01 17.65 17.44
CA TYR A 308 1.34 17.69 16.00
C TYR A 308 1.56 19.09 15.44
N HIS A 309 0.63 20.00 15.68
CA HIS A 309 0.73 21.38 15.21
C HIS A 309 1.83 22.18 15.92
N ASP A 310 2.02 21.98 17.22
CA ASP A 310 3.09 22.65 17.97
C ASP A 310 4.48 22.14 17.54
N LEU A 311 4.59 20.85 17.23
CA LEU A 311 5.79 20.24 16.67
C LEU A 311 6.14 20.83 15.30
N LEU A 312 5.15 21.05 14.43
CA LEU A 312 5.36 21.66 13.12
C LEU A 312 5.71 23.14 13.19
N ASN A 313 5.06 23.90 14.07
CA ASN A 313 5.42 25.30 14.33
C ASN A 313 6.87 25.46 14.78
N SER A 314 7.35 24.55 15.62
CA SER A 314 8.67 24.66 16.24
C SER A 314 9.81 24.11 15.38
N SER A 315 9.48 23.47 14.25
CA SER A 315 10.42 22.90 13.29
C SER A 315 11.09 23.93 12.35
N TYR A 316 10.74 25.21 12.51
CA TYR A 316 11.20 26.34 11.70
C TYR A 316 11.58 27.53 12.58
#